data_AF-A0A7J2YZ16-F1
#
_entry.id   AF-A0A7J2YZ16-F1
#
_cell.length_a   1.000
_cell.length_b   1.000
_cell.length_c   1.000
_cell.angle_alpha   90.00
_cell.angle_beta   90.00
_cell.angle_gamma   90.00
#
_symmetry.space_group_name_H-M   'P 1'
#
loop_
_entity.id
_entity.type
_entity.pdbx_description
1 polymer ?
#
loop_
_entity_poly.entity_id
_entity_poly.type
_entity_poly.pdbx_seq_one_letter_code
_entity_poly.pdbx_strand_id
1 'polypeptide(L)'
;MAPKRALCVLLVALMVSGVAIGFGNVRAESSIPKPSVPEFTVKYVDLSYDVPSTTSIDQYTGKTVTAQGYHVENRTIQLTIRNQPFTSYMQDGQKVSFYYNVREKGQYSANTGNWITVYNPDTDFPTASKSDYTTLYYFIDGNGFPFWDHLLNGGTVDFQVQALVGSVHRISNITGGNQSPFEMFPWIFDGQTSDWSGTQTITIPASAASSPTSTPPQSQTTLETQPGTNAVVIQLNLLELVILVAVGAVVALLVVFIVLLRSRIRVLEMKQNGA
;
A
#
# COMPACT_ATOMS: atom_id res chain seq x y z
N MET A 1 52.17 -44.24 13.88
CA MET A 1 51.87 -42.79 14.08
C MET A 1 50.84 -42.18 13.10
N ALA A 2 50.09 -42.95 12.31
CA ALA A 2 49.17 -42.43 11.30
C ALA A 2 47.72 -42.02 11.71
N PRO A 3 47.10 -42.51 12.80
CA PRO A 3 45.66 -42.29 13.03
C PRO A 3 45.32 -40.85 13.45
N LYS A 4 46.24 -40.14 14.12
CA LYS A 4 46.02 -38.76 14.58
C LYS A 4 45.87 -37.76 13.41
N ARG A 5 46.54 -38.00 12.27
CA ARG A 5 46.48 -37.11 11.10
C ARG A 5 45.19 -37.28 10.29
N ALA A 6 44.62 -38.48 10.26
CA ALA A 6 43.35 -38.74 9.57
C ALA A 6 42.17 -38.10 10.32
N LEU A 7 42.18 -38.16 11.65
CA LEU A 7 41.16 -37.53 12.50
C LEU A 7 41.12 -36.00 12.35
N CYS A 8 42.29 -35.34 12.29
CA CYS A 8 42.34 -33.88 12.08
C CYS A 8 41.78 -33.45 10.72
N VAL A 9 42.03 -34.22 9.66
CA VAL A 9 41.51 -33.89 8.31
C VAL A 9 39.98 -34.05 8.27
N LEU A 10 39.44 -35.08 8.93
CA LEU A 10 37.99 -35.29 9.04
C LEU A 10 37.30 -34.16 9.81
N LEU A 11 37.89 -33.71 10.93
CA LEU A 11 37.34 -32.61 11.74
C LEU A 11 37.38 -31.27 11.00
N VAL A 12 38.43 -30.99 10.23
CA VAL A 12 38.50 -29.77 9.40
C VAL A 12 37.48 -29.83 8.26
N ALA A 13 37.29 -30.99 7.61
CA ALA A 13 36.27 -31.15 6.57
C ALA A 13 34.85 -30.95 7.12
N LEU A 14 34.55 -31.46 8.32
CA LEU A 14 33.27 -31.24 9.01
C LEU A 14 33.03 -29.78 9.35
N MET A 15 34.05 -29.06 9.87
CA MET A 15 33.91 -27.64 10.19
C MET A 15 33.73 -26.77 8.93
N VAL A 16 34.40 -27.09 7.82
CA VAL A 16 34.22 -26.36 6.56
C VAL A 16 32.85 -26.64 5.94
N SER A 17 32.31 -27.86 6.10
CA SER A 17 30.95 -28.19 5.62
C SER A 17 29.82 -27.52 6.42
N GLY A 18 30.06 -27.19 7.69
CA GLY A 18 29.06 -26.53 8.56
C GLY A 18 28.85 -25.04 8.29
N VAL A 19 29.81 -24.36 7.65
CA VAL A 19 29.76 -22.90 7.39
C VAL A 19 28.99 -22.58 6.08
N ALA A 20 28.76 -23.57 5.22
CA ALA A 20 28.07 -23.39 3.94
C ALA A 20 26.55 -23.63 3.99
N ILE A 21 25.96 -23.81 5.18
CA ILE A 21 24.52 -23.63 5.35
C ILE A 21 24.29 -22.12 5.38
N GLY A 22 24.40 -21.50 4.20
CA GLY A 22 23.95 -20.15 4.00
C GLY A 22 22.51 -20.09 4.46
N PHE A 23 22.25 -19.28 5.49
CA PHE A 23 20.91 -18.87 5.83
C PHE A 23 20.34 -18.20 4.59
N GLY A 24 19.64 -18.98 3.75
CA GLY A 24 18.76 -18.43 2.74
C GLY A 24 17.87 -17.47 3.50
N ASN A 25 17.92 -16.19 3.16
CA ASN A 25 17.00 -15.22 3.73
C ASN A 25 15.61 -15.73 3.38
N VAL A 26 14.94 -16.36 4.35
CA VAL A 26 13.52 -16.68 4.24
C VAL A 26 12.85 -15.31 4.25
N ARG A 27 12.66 -14.74 3.05
CA ARG A 27 11.71 -13.63 2.85
C ARG A 27 10.36 -14.26 3.17
N ALA A 28 9.92 -14.11 4.42
CA ALA A 28 8.50 -14.17 4.68
C ALA A 28 7.90 -13.15 3.69
N GLU A 29 7.09 -13.62 2.75
CA GLU A 29 6.27 -12.73 1.95
C GLU A 29 5.43 -11.94 2.94
N SER A 30 5.84 -10.71 3.23
CA SER A 30 5.09 -9.79 4.06
C SER A 30 3.87 -9.41 3.24
N SER A 31 2.81 -10.20 3.34
CA SER A 31 1.54 -9.89 2.72
C SER A 31 1.09 -8.54 3.25
N ILE A 32 0.83 -7.60 2.35
CA ILE A 32 0.25 -6.31 2.70
C ILE A 32 -1.05 -6.58 3.48
N PRO A 33 -1.24 -6.02 4.69
CA PRO A 33 -2.42 -6.32 5.48
C PRO A 33 -3.69 -5.79 4.80
N LYS A 34 -4.78 -6.57 4.86
CA LYS A 34 -6.09 -6.12 4.36
C LYS A 34 -6.67 -5.09 5.34
N PRO A 35 -7.00 -3.86 4.89
CA PRO A 35 -7.64 -2.87 5.77
C PRO A 35 -9.09 -3.25 6.10
N SER A 36 -9.59 -2.76 7.24
CA SER A 36 -10.99 -2.92 7.62
C SER A 36 -11.89 -1.91 6.90
N VAL A 37 -13.21 -2.11 6.97
CA VAL A 37 -14.19 -1.20 6.37
C VAL A 37 -14.18 0.15 7.13
N PRO A 38 -14.04 1.31 6.45
CA PRO A 38 -13.98 2.61 7.13
C PRO A 38 -15.28 3.02 7.83
N GLU A 39 -15.15 3.61 9.01
CA GLU A 39 -16.20 4.40 9.66
C GLU A 39 -16.08 5.86 9.23
N PHE A 40 -17.18 6.46 8.79
CA PHE A 40 -17.16 7.85 8.30
C PHE A 40 -18.50 8.57 8.51
N THR A 41 -18.42 9.90 8.50
CA THR A 41 -19.56 10.82 8.56
C THR A 41 -19.42 11.88 7.48
N VAL A 42 -20.56 12.35 6.96
CA VAL A 42 -20.61 13.41 5.93
C VAL A 42 -21.49 14.54 6.43
N LYS A 43 -21.06 15.78 6.21
CA LYS A 43 -21.87 16.98 6.49
C LYS A 43 -21.74 18.00 5.38
N TYR A 44 -22.84 18.69 5.10
CA TYR A 44 -22.87 19.89 4.28
C TYR A 44 -22.58 21.10 5.18
N VAL A 45 -21.67 21.97 4.73
CA VAL A 45 -21.29 23.20 5.43
C VAL A 45 -21.46 24.36 4.47
N ASP A 46 -22.25 25.35 4.88
CA ASP A 46 -22.48 26.58 4.13
C ASP A 46 -21.81 27.75 4.85
N LEU A 47 -20.79 28.31 4.22
CA LEU A 47 -20.05 29.49 4.69
C LEU A 47 -20.25 30.67 3.73
N SER A 48 -21.33 30.66 2.95
CA SER A 48 -21.65 31.72 2.00
C SER A 48 -21.93 33.04 2.72
N TYR A 49 -21.61 34.17 2.08
CA TYR A 49 -21.77 35.49 2.68
C TYR A 49 -22.01 36.57 1.61
N ASP A 50 -22.62 37.67 2.02
CA ASP A 50 -22.86 38.84 1.17
C ASP A 50 -21.77 39.90 1.36
N VAL A 51 -21.20 40.36 0.26
CA VAL A 51 -20.34 41.55 0.23
C VAL A 51 -21.22 42.76 -0.08
N PRO A 52 -21.34 43.74 0.84
CA PRO A 52 -22.18 44.91 0.60
C PRO A 52 -21.59 45.81 -0.49
N SER A 53 -22.45 46.56 -1.20
CA SER A 53 -22.01 47.60 -2.14
C SER A 53 -21.18 48.66 -1.42
N THR A 54 -20.09 49.10 -2.05
CA THR A 54 -19.23 50.16 -1.51
C THR A 54 -19.16 51.33 -2.48
N THR A 55 -19.08 52.54 -1.94
CA THR A 55 -18.94 53.76 -2.72
C THR A 55 -17.60 54.43 -2.42
N SER A 56 -16.90 54.85 -3.46
CA SER A 56 -15.67 55.64 -3.34
C SER A 56 -15.75 56.87 -4.24
N ILE A 57 -14.95 57.89 -3.93
CA ILE A 57 -14.79 59.06 -4.80
C ILE A 57 -13.55 58.81 -5.66
N ASP A 58 -13.71 58.83 -6.98
CA ASP A 58 -12.59 58.77 -7.91
C ASP A 58 -11.74 60.04 -7.78
N GLN A 59 -10.48 59.88 -7.38
CA GLN A 59 -9.58 61.01 -7.07
C GLN A 59 -9.23 61.89 -8.27
N TYR A 60 -9.42 61.42 -9.50
CA TYR A 60 -9.06 62.15 -10.72
C TYR A 60 -10.27 62.87 -11.34
N THR A 61 -11.47 62.38 -11.10
CA THR A 61 -12.71 62.91 -11.70
C THR A 61 -13.67 63.51 -10.69
N GLY A 62 -13.50 63.26 -9.39
CA GLY A 62 -14.40 63.68 -8.32
C GLY A 62 -15.77 62.98 -8.34
N LYS A 63 -15.96 61.98 -9.22
CA LYS A 63 -17.22 61.26 -9.35
C LYS A 63 -17.31 60.14 -8.32
N THR A 64 -18.50 59.91 -7.79
CA THR A 64 -18.79 58.73 -6.98
C THR A 64 -18.80 57.49 -7.86
N VAL A 65 -17.94 56.52 -7.56
CA VAL A 65 -17.93 55.19 -8.14
C VAL A 65 -18.57 54.23 -7.14
N THR A 66 -19.52 53.43 -7.60
CA THR A 66 -20.16 52.39 -6.78
C THR A 66 -19.67 51.03 -7.24
N ALA A 67 -18.96 50.32 -6.38
CA ALA A 67 -18.71 48.89 -6.55
C ALA A 67 -19.95 48.16 -6.05
N GLN A 68 -20.64 47.47 -6.96
CA GLN A 68 -21.81 46.67 -6.60
C GLN A 68 -21.39 45.55 -5.65
N GLY A 69 -22.19 45.36 -4.61
CA GLY A 69 -22.09 44.20 -3.74
C GLY A 69 -22.38 42.92 -4.53
N TYR A 70 -21.96 41.80 -3.97
CA TYR A 70 -22.13 40.48 -4.59
C TYR A 70 -22.24 39.41 -3.51
N HIS A 71 -22.90 38.30 -3.85
CA HIS A 71 -22.96 37.11 -3.01
C HIS A 71 -21.77 36.21 -3.32
N VAL A 72 -21.14 35.67 -2.27
CA VAL A 72 -20.08 34.67 -2.38
C VAL A 72 -20.64 33.33 -1.92
N GLU A 73 -20.82 32.41 -2.87
CA GLU A 73 -21.17 31.03 -2.56
C GLU A 73 -19.92 30.29 -2.05
N ASN A 74 -20.02 29.72 -0.85
CA ASN A 74 -18.94 28.96 -0.24
C ASN A 74 -19.52 27.72 0.46
N ARG A 75 -19.94 26.76 -0.36
CA ARG A 75 -20.57 25.52 0.09
C ARG A 75 -19.61 24.36 -0.04
N THR A 76 -19.49 23.57 1.02
CA THR A 76 -18.52 22.47 1.10
C THR A 76 -19.16 21.22 1.69
N ILE A 77 -18.89 20.07 1.09
CA ILE A 77 -19.10 18.77 1.72
C ILE A 77 -17.85 18.41 2.52
N GLN A 78 -18.02 18.22 3.82
CA GLN A 78 -16.98 17.75 4.70
C GLN A 78 -17.21 16.27 5.03
N LEU A 79 -16.28 15.42 4.60
CA LEU A 79 -16.28 13.99 4.85
C LEU A 79 -15.19 13.66 5.87
N THR A 80 -15.58 13.13 7.03
CA THR A 80 -14.66 12.77 8.12
C THR A 80 -14.61 11.26 8.27
N ILE A 81 -13.41 10.68 8.16
CA ILE A 81 -13.14 9.25 8.21
C ILE A 81 -12.31 8.94 9.44
N ARG A 82 -12.66 7.90 10.20
CA ARG A 82 -11.86 7.41 11.31
C ARG A 82 -10.68 6.59 10.78
N ASN A 83 -9.46 7.01 11.12
CA ASN A 83 -8.24 6.37 10.66
C ASN A 83 -8.03 5.02 11.34
N GLN A 84 -7.57 4.04 10.56
CA GLN A 84 -7.09 2.76 11.09
C GLN A 84 -5.61 2.88 11.42
N PRO A 85 -5.12 2.22 12.48
CA PRO A 85 -3.69 2.19 12.79
C PRO A 85 -2.91 1.57 11.64
N PHE A 86 -2.03 2.35 11.03
CA PHE A 86 -1.13 1.87 9.99
C PHE A 86 0.18 2.66 9.99
N THR A 87 1.30 1.95 9.87
CA THR A 87 2.64 2.56 9.76
C THR A 87 3.17 2.32 8.36
N SER A 88 3.39 3.38 7.59
CA SER A 88 3.98 3.28 6.25
C SER A 88 5.35 2.62 6.30
N TYR A 89 5.67 1.81 5.28
CA TYR A 89 6.95 1.13 5.14
C TYR A 89 7.38 1.08 3.67
N MET A 90 8.63 0.68 3.41
CA MET A 90 9.13 0.47 2.05
C MET A 90 9.07 -1.02 1.70
N GLN A 91 8.53 -1.34 0.53
CA GLN A 91 8.49 -2.69 -0.03
C GLN A 91 8.99 -2.63 -1.48
N ASP A 92 10.09 -3.34 -1.76
CA ASP A 92 10.72 -3.37 -3.09
C ASP A 92 10.96 -1.98 -3.70
N GLY A 93 11.35 -1.01 -2.87
CA GLY A 93 11.62 0.37 -3.28
C GLY A 93 10.38 1.26 -3.43
N GLN A 94 9.19 0.73 -3.25
CA GLN A 94 7.93 1.48 -3.25
C GLN A 94 7.46 1.75 -1.82
N LYS A 95 6.92 2.95 -1.60
CA LYS A 95 6.31 3.30 -0.32
C LYS A 95 4.91 2.70 -0.23
N VAL A 96 4.72 1.78 0.71
CA VAL A 96 3.40 1.29 1.10
C VAL A 96 2.80 2.23 2.13
N SER A 97 1.60 2.74 1.86
CA SER A 97 0.90 3.70 2.71
C SER A 97 -0.59 3.38 2.81
N PHE A 98 -1.29 4.12 3.67
CA PHE A 98 -2.74 4.03 3.86
C PHE A 98 -3.44 5.16 3.09
N TYR A 99 -4.42 4.79 2.27
CA TYR A 99 -5.18 5.69 1.41
C TYR A 99 -6.68 5.44 1.55
N TYR A 100 -7.47 6.36 1.01
CA TYR A 100 -8.92 6.25 0.88
C TYR A 100 -9.35 6.39 -0.56
N ASN A 101 -10.42 5.68 -0.91
CA ASN A 101 -11.17 5.87 -2.13
C ASN A 101 -12.59 6.25 -1.73
N VAL A 102 -13.08 7.36 -2.28
CA VAL A 102 -14.40 7.90 -1.98
C VAL A 102 -15.20 7.87 -3.27
N ARG A 103 -16.42 7.39 -3.18
CA ARG A 103 -17.37 7.42 -4.28
C ARG A 103 -18.70 7.99 -3.84
N GLU A 104 -19.40 8.56 -4.79
CA GLU A 104 -20.70 9.17 -4.58
C GLU A 104 -21.71 8.72 -5.63
N LYS A 105 -22.98 8.94 -5.30
CA LYS A 105 -24.10 8.66 -6.19
C LYS A 105 -25.25 9.60 -5.86
N GLY A 106 -25.64 10.44 -6.80
CA GLY A 106 -26.81 11.31 -6.67
C GLY A 106 -28.12 10.52 -6.70
N GLN A 107 -29.17 11.05 -6.05
CA GLN A 107 -30.51 10.43 -5.97
C GLN A 107 -31.08 10.01 -7.33
N TYR A 108 -30.97 10.89 -8.31
CA TYR A 108 -31.53 10.70 -9.66
C TYR A 108 -30.60 9.91 -10.58
N SER A 109 -29.41 9.53 -10.10
CA SER A 109 -28.55 8.54 -10.76
C SER A 109 -29.14 7.13 -10.68
N ALA A 110 -30.32 6.95 -10.07
CA ALA A 110 -31.00 5.66 -9.92
C ALA A 110 -31.17 4.89 -11.25
N ASN A 111 -31.32 5.59 -12.38
CA ASN A 111 -31.50 4.95 -13.68
C ASN A 111 -30.21 4.42 -14.30
N THR A 112 -29.04 4.94 -13.90
CA THR A 112 -27.73 4.42 -14.33
C THR A 112 -27.07 3.57 -13.24
N GLY A 113 -27.44 3.77 -11.97
CA GLY A 113 -26.92 3.03 -10.82
C GLY A 113 -25.43 3.23 -10.56
N ASN A 114 -24.78 4.13 -11.30
CA ASN A 114 -23.33 4.22 -11.33
C ASN A 114 -22.83 5.10 -10.20
N TRP A 115 -22.05 4.50 -9.32
CA TRP A 115 -21.21 5.23 -8.38
C TRP A 115 -20.06 5.88 -9.15
N ILE A 116 -19.72 7.11 -8.78
CA ILE A 116 -18.62 7.86 -9.37
C ILE A 116 -17.59 8.11 -8.29
N THR A 117 -16.32 7.86 -8.61
CA THR A 117 -15.20 8.12 -7.73
C THR A 117 -14.93 9.63 -7.65
N VAL A 118 -14.77 10.17 -6.44
CA VAL A 118 -14.66 11.61 -6.19
C VAL A 118 -13.21 12.12 -6.29
N TYR A 119 -12.20 11.24 -6.31
CA TYR A 119 -10.81 11.69 -6.46
C TYR A 119 -10.43 11.90 -7.93
N ASN A 120 -9.54 12.88 -8.17
CA ASN A 120 -8.96 13.09 -9.50
C ASN A 120 -7.75 12.13 -9.68
N PRO A 121 -7.77 11.25 -10.69
CA PRO A 121 -6.68 10.31 -10.95
C PRO A 121 -5.34 10.96 -11.29
N ASP A 122 -5.30 12.29 -11.49
CA ASP A 122 -4.07 13.05 -11.72
C ASP A 122 -3.41 13.56 -10.43
N THR A 123 -4.18 13.73 -9.34
CA THR A 123 -3.74 14.46 -8.13
C THR A 123 -3.37 13.59 -6.93
N ASP A 124 -3.34 12.26 -7.09
CA ASP A 124 -3.12 11.23 -6.05
C ASP A 124 -4.39 10.84 -5.26
N PHE A 125 -4.33 9.71 -4.56
CA PHE A 125 -5.37 9.23 -3.67
C PHE A 125 -5.35 10.01 -2.34
N PRO A 126 -6.51 10.30 -1.75
CA PRO A 126 -6.57 10.84 -0.40
C PRO A 126 -5.78 9.98 0.59
N THR A 127 -4.85 10.58 1.33
CA THR A 127 -4.02 9.89 2.32
C THR A 127 -4.57 10.05 3.72
N ALA A 128 -4.39 9.05 4.57
CA ALA A 128 -4.72 9.18 5.98
C ALA A 128 -3.84 10.25 6.65
N SER A 129 -4.46 11.14 7.41
CA SER A 129 -3.78 12.07 8.30
C SER A 129 -3.09 11.34 9.45
N LYS A 130 -2.26 12.05 10.22
CA LYS A 130 -1.62 11.52 11.43
C LYS A 130 -2.51 11.54 12.68
N SER A 131 -3.73 12.07 12.59
CA SER A 131 -4.69 12.11 13.70
C SER A 131 -5.60 10.89 13.69
N ASP A 132 -6.49 10.77 14.67
CA ASP A 132 -7.51 9.70 14.71
C ASP A 132 -8.52 9.78 13.57
N TYR A 133 -8.62 10.95 12.92
CA TYR A 133 -9.55 11.21 11.82
C TYR A 133 -8.87 11.94 10.66
N THR A 134 -9.29 11.60 9.45
CA THR A 134 -8.99 12.33 8.22
C THR A 134 -10.23 13.09 7.78
N THR A 135 -10.08 14.37 7.42
CA THR A 135 -11.18 15.17 6.89
C THR A 135 -10.87 15.57 5.46
N LEU A 136 -11.79 15.23 4.55
CA LEU A 136 -11.76 15.60 3.14
C LEU A 136 -12.81 16.69 2.89
N TYR A 137 -12.46 17.66 2.06
CA TYR A 137 -13.31 18.79 1.71
C TYR A 137 -13.57 18.77 0.21
N TYR A 138 -14.84 18.75 -0.17
CA TYR A 138 -15.29 18.82 -1.55
C TYR A 138 -16.10 20.10 -1.73
N PHE A 139 -15.55 21.03 -2.50
CA PHE A 139 -16.20 22.31 -2.80
C PHE A 139 -17.28 22.07 -3.87
N ILE A 140 -18.49 22.54 -3.58
CA ILE A 140 -19.62 22.44 -4.52
C ILE A 140 -19.51 23.53 -5.59
N ASP A 141 -18.97 24.68 -5.20
CA ASP A 141 -18.93 25.87 -6.04
C ASP A 141 -17.52 26.04 -6.61
N GLY A 142 -17.37 25.78 -7.90
CA GLY A 142 -16.14 26.06 -8.65
C GLY A 142 -15.70 24.94 -9.59
N ASN A 143 -14.78 25.28 -10.49
CA ASN A 143 -14.20 24.43 -11.54
C ASN A 143 -13.47 23.15 -11.03
N GLY A 144 -13.65 22.76 -9.76
CA GLY A 144 -12.90 21.69 -9.12
C GLY A 144 -13.30 20.30 -9.61
N PHE A 145 -14.60 20.06 -9.84
CA PHE A 145 -15.08 18.76 -10.29
C PHE A 145 -16.36 18.88 -11.15
N PRO A 146 -16.39 18.28 -12.35
CA PRO A 146 -17.46 18.48 -13.34
C PRO A 146 -18.84 17.90 -12.96
N PHE A 147 -18.96 17.25 -11.79
CA PHE A 147 -20.17 16.54 -11.39
C PHE A 147 -21.00 17.29 -10.34
N TRP A 148 -20.45 18.35 -9.72
CA TRP A 148 -21.09 19.06 -8.61
C TRP A 148 -21.99 20.22 -9.06
N ASP A 149 -21.89 20.65 -10.32
CA ASP A 149 -22.72 21.69 -10.94
C ASP A 149 -24.23 21.37 -10.94
N HIS A 150 -24.62 20.15 -10.55
CA HIS A 150 -26.00 19.68 -10.55
C HIS A 150 -26.58 19.43 -9.16
N LEU A 151 -25.84 19.76 -8.09
CA LEU A 151 -26.34 19.64 -6.73
C LEU A 151 -27.28 20.80 -6.39
N LEU A 152 -28.51 20.67 -6.87
CA LEU A 152 -29.59 21.60 -6.62
C LEU A 152 -30.06 21.53 -5.15
N ASN A 153 -30.59 22.63 -4.65
CA ASN A 153 -31.36 22.65 -3.41
C ASN A 153 -32.50 21.62 -3.50
N GLY A 154 -32.64 20.80 -2.46
CA GLY A 154 -33.46 19.60 -2.35
C GLY A 154 -32.77 18.30 -2.77
N GLY A 155 -31.57 18.35 -3.37
CA GLY A 155 -30.89 17.16 -3.88
C GLY A 155 -30.32 16.28 -2.77
N THR A 156 -30.36 14.96 -2.96
CA THR A 156 -29.70 14.00 -2.06
C THR A 156 -28.51 13.31 -2.73
N VAL A 157 -27.46 13.06 -1.94
CA VAL A 157 -26.24 12.37 -2.39
C VAL A 157 -25.87 11.28 -1.40
N ASP A 158 -25.62 10.09 -1.94
CA ASP A 158 -25.09 8.94 -1.22
C ASP A 158 -23.57 8.93 -1.33
N PHE A 159 -22.88 8.65 -0.21
CA PHE A 159 -21.42 8.48 -0.15
C PHE A 159 -21.05 7.10 0.34
N GLN A 160 -19.93 6.59 -0.16
CA GLN A 160 -19.23 5.43 0.37
C GLN A 160 -17.71 5.65 0.35
N VAL A 161 -17.02 4.97 1.25
CA VAL A 161 -15.58 5.06 1.46
C VAL A 161 -15.00 3.65 1.50
N GLN A 162 -13.84 3.49 0.88
CA GLN A 162 -13.04 2.27 0.91
C GLN A 162 -11.63 2.64 1.42
N ALA A 163 -11.07 1.80 2.30
CA ALA A 163 -9.69 1.92 2.72
C ALA A 163 -8.78 1.09 1.81
N LEU A 164 -7.57 1.59 1.60
CA LEU A 164 -6.57 0.99 0.73
C LEU A 164 -5.22 0.99 1.44
N VAL A 165 -4.53 -0.15 1.40
CA VAL A 165 -3.15 -0.29 1.89
C VAL A 165 -2.30 -0.80 0.74
N GLY A 166 -1.34 0.00 0.30
CA GLY A 166 -0.60 -0.31 -0.92
C GLY A 166 0.34 0.79 -1.34
N SER A 167 0.85 0.69 -2.55
CA SER A 167 1.64 1.74 -3.20
C SER A 167 0.81 2.42 -4.28
N VAL A 168 1.01 3.73 -4.40
CA VAL A 168 0.46 4.52 -5.51
C VAL A 168 1.63 4.93 -6.39
N HIS A 169 1.54 4.61 -7.68
CA HIS A 169 2.58 4.93 -8.65
C HIS A 169 1.95 5.21 -10.02
N ARG A 170 2.73 5.84 -10.90
CA ARG A 170 2.35 6.05 -12.30
C ARG A 170 2.99 4.97 -13.15
N ILE A 171 2.23 4.38 -14.06
CA ILE A 171 2.81 3.55 -15.11
C ILE A 171 3.46 4.47 -16.13
N SER A 172 4.73 4.28 -16.45
CA SER A 172 5.34 4.88 -17.63
C SER A 172 5.11 3.96 -18.83
N ASN A 173 4.27 4.37 -19.79
CA ASN A 173 4.14 3.61 -21.04
C ASN A 173 5.33 3.93 -21.96
N ILE A 174 6.51 3.39 -21.64
CA ILE A 174 7.73 3.57 -22.46
C ILE A 174 7.60 2.83 -23.80
N THR A 175 6.66 1.90 -23.93
CA THR A 175 6.53 1.01 -25.10
C THR A 175 5.64 1.58 -26.22
N GLY A 176 4.81 2.58 -25.93
CA GLY A 176 3.97 3.27 -26.92
C GLY A 176 4.77 4.32 -27.70
N GLY A 177 5.52 3.90 -28.74
CA GLY A 177 6.50 4.70 -29.48
C GLY A 177 6.05 6.01 -30.16
N ASN A 178 4.88 6.56 -29.84
CA ASN A 178 4.37 7.86 -30.31
C ASN A 178 3.69 8.70 -29.22
N GLN A 179 3.66 8.28 -27.95
CA GLN A 179 3.04 9.11 -26.89
C GLN A 179 4.02 10.18 -26.40
N SER A 180 3.49 11.38 -26.18
CA SER A 180 4.28 12.51 -25.68
C SER A 180 4.91 12.14 -24.33
N PRO A 181 6.21 12.46 -24.08
CA PRO A 181 6.82 12.25 -22.78
C PRO A 181 6.15 13.06 -21.64
N PHE A 182 5.21 13.95 -22.00
CA PHE A 182 4.43 14.77 -21.09
C PHE A 182 3.00 14.24 -20.85
N GLU A 183 2.59 13.14 -21.49
CA GLU A 183 1.31 12.50 -21.17
C GLU A 183 1.37 11.92 -19.76
N MET A 184 0.71 12.61 -18.84
CA MET A 184 0.59 12.22 -17.44
C MET A 184 -0.34 11.02 -17.36
N PHE A 185 0.23 9.83 -17.14
CA PHE A 185 -0.57 8.63 -16.87
C PHE A 185 -1.30 8.74 -15.53
N PRO A 186 -2.52 8.16 -15.43
CA PRO A 186 -3.27 8.16 -14.19
C PRO A 186 -2.48 7.43 -13.10
N TRP A 187 -2.65 7.87 -11.86
CA TRP A 187 -2.15 7.15 -10.70
C TRP A 187 -2.86 5.79 -10.58
N ILE A 188 -2.07 4.73 -10.40
CA ILE A 188 -2.56 3.37 -10.16
C ILE A 188 -2.19 2.96 -8.74
N PHE A 189 -3.13 2.24 -8.13
CA PHE A 189 -2.98 1.68 -6.80
C PHE A 189 -2.71 0.17 -6.89
N ASP A 190 -1.62 -0.26 -6.26
CA ASP A 190 -1.28 -1.67 -6.07
C ASP A 190 -1.29 -2.01 -4.58
N GLY A 191 -2.17 -2.93 -4.16
CA GLY A 191 -2.24 -3.33 -2.76
C GLY A 191 -3.52 -4.05 -2.40
N GLN A 192 -3.88 -3.98 -1.11
CA GLN A 192 -5.11 -4.53 -0.57
C GLN A 192 -6.16 -3.44 -0.38
N THR A 193 -7.42 -3.80 -0.59
CA THR A 193 -8.56 -2.92 -0.39
C THR A 193 -9.55 -3.52 0.61
N SER A 194 -10.24 -2.65 1.36
CA SER A 194 -11.37 -3.07 2.19
C SER A 194 -12.61 -3.29 1.33
N ASP A 195 -13.67 -3.83 1.92
CA ASP A 195 -14.99 -3.69 1.33
C ASP A 195 -15.44 -2.20 1.42
N TRP A 196 -16.44 -1.82 0.63
CA TRP A 196 -17.03 -0.49 0.71
C TRP A 196 -17.78 -0.32 2.04
N SER A 197 -17.71 0.88 2.61
CA SER A 197 -18.50 1.25 3.79
C SER A 197 -20.02 1.26 3.50
N GLY A 198 -20.81 1.34 4.57
CA GLY A 198 -22.24 1.63 4.46
C GLY A 198 -22.48 2.98 3.78
N THR A 199 -23.67 3.15 3.20
CA THR A 199 -24.05 4.40 2.53
C THR A 199 -24.39 5.47 3.55
N GLN A 200 -23.83 6.67 3.37
CA GLN A 200 -24.24 7.89 4.07
C GLN A 200 -24.96 8.81 3.10
N THR A 201 -26.20 9.18 3.39
CA THR A 201 -26.98 10.08 2.55
C THR A 201 -27.06 11.46 3.19
N ILE A 202 -26.81 12.50 2.42
CA ILE A 202 -27.08 13.90 2.82
C ILE A 202 -28.11 14.52 1.88
N THR A 203 -28.85 15.51 2.38
CA THR A 203 -29.75 16.36 1.59
C THR A 203 -29.23 17.79 1.63
N ILE A 204 -29.24 18.50 0.50
CA ILE A 204 -28.75 19.88 0.38
C ILE A 204 -29.96 20.82 0.21
N PRO A 205 -30.05 21.98 0.88
CA PRO A 205 -29.25 22.37 2.04
C PRO A 205 -29.63 21.49 3.24
N ALA A 206 -28.68 21.28 4.15
CA ALA A 206 -28.80 20.30 5.23
C ALA A 206 -30.09 20.46 6.06
N SER A 207 -30.96 19.45 6.01
CA SER A 207 -31.63 18.97 7.22
C SER A 207 -30.63 18.04 7.94
N ALA A 208 -30.54 18.13 9.27
CA ALA A 208 -29.52 17.47 10.10
C ALA A 208 -29.14 16.07 9.57
N ALA A 209 -27.84 15.84 9.35
CA ALA A 209 -27.33 14.57 8.81
C ALA A 209 -27.87 13.40 9.65
N SER A 210 -28.54 12.44 8.99
CA SER A 210 -28.92 11.20 9.64
C SER A 210 -27.65 10.45 10.03
N SER A 211 -27.50 10.15 11.33
CA SER A 211 -26.43 9.25 11.78
C SER A 211 -26.49 7.97 10.96
N PRO A 212 -25.35 7.40 10.53
CA PRO A 212 -25.37 6.15 9.78
C PRO A 212 -26.13 5.12 10.59
N THR A 213 -27.00 4.36 9.93
CA THR A 213 -27.43 3.09 10.50
C THR A 213 -26.16 2.26 10.62
N SER A 214 -25.69 2.01 11.84
CA SER A 214 -24.47 1.25 12.07
C SER A 214 -24.58 -0.08 11.35
N THR A 215 -23.76 -0.27 10.31
CA THR A 215 -23.53 -1.61 9.77
C THR A 215 -23.13 -2.47 10.96
N PRO A 216 -23.78 -3.62 11.21
CA PRO A 216 -23.46 -4.46 12.36
C PRO A 216 -21.95 -4.68 12.40
N PRO A 217 -21.31 -4.55 13.57
CA PRO A 217 -19.86 -4.61 13.70
C PRO A 217 -19.40 -5.93 13.07
N GLN A 218 -18.78 -5.84 11.88
CA GLN A 218 -18.03 -6.96 11.35
C GLN A 218 -16.96 -7.22 12.40
N SER A 219 -16.98 -8.43 12.97
CA SER A 219 -15.98 -8.87 13.93
C SER A 219 -14.62 -8.46 13.39
N GLN A 220 -13.99 -7.51 14.08
CA GLN A 220 -12.63 -7.11 13.77
C GLN A 220 -11.82 -8.40 13.83
N THR A 221 -11.33 -8.86 12.68
CA THR A 221 -10.21 -9.79 12.68
C THR A 221 -9.09 -9.00 13.32
N THR A 222 -8.87 -9.23 14.61
CA THR A 222 -7.75 -8.67 15.35
C THR A 222 -6.54 -8.88 14.46
N LEU A 223 -5.93 -7.79 13.99
CA LEU A 223 -4.62 -7.87 13.36
C LEU A 223 -3.75 -8.50 14.42
N GLU A 224 -3.53 -9.81 14.32
CA GLU A 224 -2.57 -10.52 15.14
C GLU A 224 -1.27 -9.78 14.86
N THR A 225 -0.86 -8.96 15.82
CA THR A 225 0.47 -8.39 15.87
C THR A 225 1.34 -9.60 16.07
N GLN A 226 1.69 -10.27 14.98
CA GLN A 226 2.43 -11.51 15.00
C GLN A 226 3.73 -11.17 15.74
N PRO A 227 3.94 -11.63 16.98
CA PRO A 227 5.19 -11.40 17.65
C PRO A 227 6.19 -12.14 16.80
N GLY A 228 7.08 -11.38 16.15
CA GLY A 228 8.14 -11.88 15.29
C GLY A 228 9.11 -12.76 16.07
N THR A 229 8.67 -13.94 16.46
CA THR A 229 9.52 -15.08 16.75
C THR A 229 9.50 -15.88 15.47
N ASN A 230 10.33 -15.44 14.53
CA ASN A 230 10.57 -16.14 13.27
C ASN A 230 11.16 -17.51 13.61
N ALA A 231 10.31 -18.50 13.90
CA ALA A 231 10.70 -19.88 13.76
C ALA A 231 11.07 -20.03 12.28
N VAL A 232 12.37 -20.08 12.01
CA VAL A 232 12.89 -20.31 10.66
C VAL A 232 12.46 -21.73 10.26
N VAL A 233 11.28 -21.84 9.66
CA VAL A 233 10.85 -23.07 9.00
C VAL A 233 11.64 -23.12 7.71
N ILE A 234 12.79 -23.80 7.75
CA ILE A 234 13.57 -24.08 6.56
C ILE A 234 12.78 -25.09 5.72
N GLN A 235 11.94 -24.62 4.81
CA GLN A 235 11.39 -25.47 3.76
C GLN A 235 12.50 -25.74 2.73
N LEU A 236 13.31 -26.76 3.00
CA LEU A 236 14.18 -27.32 1.97
C LEU A 236 13.30 -28.02 0.94
N ASN A 237 13.45 -27.66 -0.33
CA ASN A 237 12.87 -28.46 -1.40
C ASN A 237 13.48 -29.87 -1.32
N LEU A 238 12.64 -30.92 -1.42
CA LEU A 238 13.10 -32.31 -1.39
C LEU A 238 14.24 -32.55 -2.40
N LEU A 239 14.19 -31.87 -3.55
CA LEU A 239 15.24 -31.93 -4.57
C LEU A 239 16.57 -31.37 -4.08
N GLU A 240 16.55 -30.22 -3.38
CA GLU A 240 17.77 -29.61 -2.82
C GLU A 240 18.39 -30.50 -1.75
N LEU A 241 17.55 -31.14 -0.91
CA LEU A 241 18.01 -32.11 0.09
C LEU A 241 18.71 -33.30 -0.57
N VAL A 242 18.14 -33.85 -1.65
CA VAL A 242 18.74 -34.97 -2.40
C VAL A 242 20.08 -34.58 -3.00
N ILE A 243 20.20 -33.39 -3.59
CA ILE A 243 21.46 -32.88 -4.13
C ILE A 243 22.51 -32.75 -3.03
N LEU A 244 22.14 -32.20 -1.87
CA LEU A 244 23.05 -32.00 -0.74
C LEU A 244 23.59 -33.34 -0.21
N VAL A 245 22.73 -34.36 -0.10
CA VAL A 245 23.11 -35.72 0.31
C VAL A 245 24.02 -36.37 -0.75
N ALA A 246 23.71 -36.22 -2.04
CA ALA A 246 24.52 -36.78 -3.12
C ALA A 246 25.92 -36.16 -3.16
N VAL A 247 26.04 -34.83 -3.02
CA VAL A 247 27.33 -34.14 -2.95
C VAL A 247 28.14 -34.62 -1.74
N GLY A 248 27.50 -34.75 -0.57
CA GLY A 248 28.15 -35.28 0.64
C GLY A 248 28.71 -36.70 0.42
N ALA A 249 27.95 -37.58 -0.24
CA ALA A 249 28.38 -38.94 -0.56
C ALA A 249 29.58 -38.98 -1.52
N VAL A 250 29.58 -38.14 -2.56
CA VAL A 250 30.70 -38.06 -3.52
C VAL A 250 31.98 -37.59 -2.84
N VAL A 251 31.90 -36.57 -1.96
CA VAL A 251 33.05 -36.08 -1.20
C VAL A 251 33.61 -37.17 -0.29
N ALA A 252 32.75 -37.90 0.42
CA ALA A 252 33.18 -39.01 1.28
C ALA A 252 33.91 -40.11 0.49
N LEU A 253 33.39 -40.49 -0.69
CA LEU A 253 34.02 -41.48 -1.57
C LEU A 253 35.40 -41.02 -2.07
N LEU A 254 35.53 -39.75 -2.47
CA LEU A 254 36.80 -39.17 -2.90
C LEU A 254 37.85 -39.20 -1.77
N VAL A 255 37.45 -38.90 -0.53
CA VAL A 255 38.35 -38.97 0.62
C VAL A 255 38.85 -40.40 0.84
N VAL A 256 37.95 -41.40 0.81
CA VAL A 256 38.32 -42.82 0.95
C VAL A 256 39.29 -43.25 -0.16
N PHE A 257 38.99 -42.87 -1.40
CA PHE A 257 39.84 -43.19 -2.54
C PHE A 257 41.25 -42.62 -2.39
N ILE A 258 41.38 -41.35 -1.97
CA ILE A 258 42.68 -40.71 -1.71
C ILE A 258 43.45 -41.43 -0.59
N VAL A 259 42.76 -41.88 0.47
CA VAL A 259 43.40 -42.65 1.56
C VAL A 259 43.93 -43.99 1.04
N LEU A 260 43.15 -44.70 0.21
CA LEU A 260 43.53 -45.99 -0.38
C LEU A 260 44.71 -45.85 -1.36
N LEU A 261 44.71 -44.80 -2.19
CA LEU A 261 45.84 -44.49 -3.06
C LEU A 261 47.11 -44.24 -2.25
N ARG A 262 47.01 -43.45 -1.19
CA ARG A 262 48.16 -43.19 -0.30
C ARG A 262 48.64 -44.43 0.43
N SER A 263 47.75 -45.35 0.84
CA SER A 263 48.19 -46.60 1.46
C SER A 263 48.92 -47.50 0.46
N ARG A 264 48.47 -47.57 -0.79
CA ARG A 264 49.14 -48.36 -1.83
C ARG A 264 50.52 -47.81 -2.17
N ILE A 265 50.67 -46.50 -2.32
CA ILE A 265 51.97 -45.87 -2.61
C ILE A 265 53.00 -46.23 -1.52
N ARG A 266 52.62 -46.13 -0.24
CA ARG A 266 53.52 -46.51 0.86
C ARG A 266 53.94 -47.98 0.83
N VAL A 267 53.04 -48.88 0.45
CA VAL A 267 53.38 -50.32 0.33
C VAL A 267 54.37 -50.54 -0.82
N LEU A 268 54.25 -49.80 -1.92
CA LEU A 268 55.20 -49.87 -3.03
C LEU A 268 56.56 -49.29 -2.65
N GLU A 269 56.60 -48.16 -1.93
CA GLU A 269 57.85 -47.58 -1.40
C GLU A 269 58.56 -48.54 -0.43
N MET A 270 57.81 -49.24 0.44
CA MET A 270 58.39 -50.26 1.32
C MET A 270 58.96 -51.46 0.55
N LYS A 271 58.38 -51.81 -0.61
CA LYS A 271 58.90 -52.89 -1.46
C LYS A 271 60.15 -52.48 -2.22
N GLN A 272 60.27 -51.21 -2.63
CA GLN A 272 61.46 -50.71 -3.34
C GLN A 272 62.67 -50.49 -2.41
N ASN A 273 62.44 -50.14 -1.15
CA ASN A 273 63.52 -49.90 -0.18
C ASN A 273 63.97 -51.16 0.58
N GLY A 274 63.36 -52.32 0.31
CA GLY A 274 63.62 -53.60 0.99
C GLY A 274 64.32 -54.65 0.12
N ALA A 275 64.89 -54.24 -1.01
CA ALA A 275 65.77 -55.03 -1.88
C ALA A 275 67.12 -54.34 -1.98
#